data_AF-A0A2W4L3I7-F1
#
_entry.id   AF-A0A2W4L3I7-F1
#
_cell.length_a   1.000
_cell.length_b   1.000
_cell.length_c   1.000
_cell.angle_alpha   90.00
_cell.angle_beta   90.00
_cell.angle_gamma   90.00
#
_symmetry.space_group_name_H-M   'P 1'
#
loop_
_entity.id
_entity.type
_entity.pdbx_description
1 polymer ?
#
loop_
_entity_poly.entity_id
_entity_poly.type
_entity_poly.pdbx_seq_one_letter_code
_entity_poly.pdbx_strand_id
1 'polypeptide(L)'
;MLSPSVRVHGFSSEEWTRLAEVVRPPFGGTRSDHGARFGVVAVASGERLQALASTRSVAIDTTDHPWPLPLEELAARHRAAWAARLSEGSLERLANRFGARLRREDTGTSQLLELLGILRELEREGELAVWPWPIAEWPIPTERAVVRALDALCPPDHVALLGVFHGGDLNTPASLYQFPTHRT
;
A
#
# COMPACT_ATOMS: atom_id res chain seq x y z
N MET A 1 -2.35 5.28 20.03
CA MET A 1 -2.87 6.62 19.72
C MET A 1 -1.83 7.40 18.95
N LEU A 2 -2.05 7.68 17.67
CA LEU A 2 -1.74 9.04 17.20
C LEU A 2 -2.43 9.98 18.19
N SER A 3 -1.73 10.98 18.73
CA SER A 3 -2.36 11.87 19.71
C SER A 3 -3.68 12.41 19.11
N PRO A 4 -4.75 12.65 19.89
CA PRO A 4 -6.04 13.17 19.37
C PRO A 4 -5.88 14.47 18.56
N SER A 5 -4.71 15.07 18.72
CA SER A 5 -4.20 16.29 18.14
C SER A 5 -3.51 16.11 16.79
N VAL A 6 -3.14 14.91 16.33
CA VAL A 6 -2.57 14.76 14.97
C VAL A 6 -3.69 14.65 13.96
N ARG A 7 -3.85 15.68 13.12
CA ARG A 7 -4.69 15.61 11.92
C ARG A 7 -3.84 15.70 10.67
N VAL A 8 -4.03 14.72 9.79
CA VAL A 8 -3.49 14.74 8.43
C VAL A 8 -4.52 15.47 7.56
N HIS A 9 -4.16 16.63 7.03
CA HIS A 9 -5.00 17.42 6.12
C HIS A 9 -4.33 17.53 4.75
N GLY A 10 -5.11 17.38 3.69
CA GLY A 10 -4.66 17.74 2.33
C GLY A 10 -3.79 16.70 1.64
N PHE A 11 -4.31 15.48 1.47
CA PHE A 11 -3.81 14.61 0.42
C PHE A 11 -4.97 14.19 -0.47
N SER A 12 -5.00 14.74 -1.68
CA SER A 12 -5.67 14.12 -2.80
C SER A 12 -4.97 12.79 -3.16
N SER A 13 -5.69 11.91 -3.88
CA SER A 13 -5.11 10.64 -4.36
C SER A 13 -3.83 10.84 -5.19
N GLU A 14 -3.73 11.97 -5.89
CA GLU A 14 -2.56 12.33 -6.69
C GLU A 14 -1.35 12.68 -5.81
N GLU A 15 -1.56 13.40 -4.72
CA GLU A 15 -0.51 13.80 -3.77
C GLU A 15 0.02 12.61 -2.97
N TRP A 16 -0.86 11.66 -2.61
CA TRP A 16 -0.45 10.37 -2.03
C TRP A 16 0.42 9.57 -2.99
N THR A 17 0.06 9.55 -4.27
CA THR A 17 0.83 8.84 -5.30
C THR A 17 2.22 9.46 -5.46
N ARG A 18 2.31 10.79 -5.51
CA ARG A 18 3.60 11.51 -5.60
C ARG A 18 4.47 11.31 -4.36
N LEU A 19 3.88 11.35 -3.17
CA LEU A 19 4.61 11.05 -1.93
C LEU A 19 5.16 9.62 -1.94
N ALA A 20 4.34 8.65 -2.36
CA ALA A 20 4.76 7.28 -2.49
C ALA A 20 5.92 7.12 -3.49
N GLU A 21 5.94 7.88 -4.59
CA GLU A 21 7.05 7.91 -5.55
C GLU A 21 8.37 8.42 -4.92
N VAL A 22 8.31 9.40 -4.01
CA VAL A 22 9.49 9.97 -3.33
C VAL A 22 10.03 9.06 -2.24
N VAL A 23 9.14 8.45 -1.45
CA VAL A 23 9.51 7.64 -0.29
C VAL A 23 9.91 6.23 -0.69
N ARG A 24 9.60 5.79 -1.92
CA ARG A 24 9.96 4.47 -2.43
C ARG A 24 11.48 4.28 -2.36
N PRO A 25 12.00 3.39 -1.51
CA PRO A 25 13.43 3.16 -1.44
C PRO A 25 13.89 2.53 -2.76
N PRO A 26 15.15 2.75 -3.18
CA PRO A 26 15.77 1.91 -4.19
C PRO A 26 16.07 0.55 -3.55
N PHE A 27 15.03 -0.24 -3.28
CA PHE A 27 15.23 -1.61 -2.81
C PHE A 27 15.82 -2.40 -3.98
N GLY A 28 17.01 -2.96 -3.75
CA GLY A 28 17.96 -3.48 -4.74
C GLY A 28 17.54 -4.74 -5.49
N GLY A 29 16.39 -4.71 -6.16
CA GLY A 29 16.19 -5.47 -7.38
C GLY A 29 16.81 -4.68 -8.53
N THR A 30 17.49 -5.36 -9.45
CA THR A 30 17.88 -4.78 -10.74
C THR A 30 16.71 -3.98 -11.27
N ARG A 31 16.93 -2.67 -11.42
CA ARG A 31 16.02 -1.70 -11.99
C ARG A 31 15.70 -2.16 -13.41
N SER A 32 14.77 -3.08 -13.55
CA SER A 32 14.08 -3.28 -14.80
C SER A 32 13.34 -1.95 -15.00
N ASP A 33 13.86 -1.17 -15.94
CA ASP A 33 13.47 0.18 -16.31
C ASP A 33 12.04 0.16 -16.91
N HIS A 34 11.07 -0.26 -16.10
CA HIS A 34 9.68 -0.32 -16.48
C HIS A 34 9.13 1.10 -16.27
N GLY A 35 9.21 1.93 -17.30
CA GLY A 35 8.56 3.25 -17.36
C GLY A 35 7.03 3.23 -17.15
N ALA A 36 6.45 2.08 -16.83
CA ALA A 36 5.06 1.89 -16.47
C ALA A 36 4.81 2.28 -15.00
N ARG A 37 3.67 2.95 -14.74
CA ARG A 37 3.23 3.32 -13.38
C ARG A 37 2.02 2.51 -12.90
N PHE A 38 1.75 1.37 -13.51
CA PHE A 38 0.54 0.58 -13.25
C PHE A 38 0.88 -0.86 -12.89
N GLY A 39 -0.08 -1.54 -12.26
CA GLY A 39 0.01 -2.95 -11.93
C GLY A 39 -1.04 -3.79 -12.62
N VAL A 40 -0.83 -5.09 -12.56
CA VAL A 40 -1.82 -6.09 -12.97
C VAL A 40 -2.17 -6.99 -11.80
N VAL A 41 -3.45 -7.33 -11.69
CA VAL A 41 -4.01 -8.19 -10.63
C VAL A 41 -4.70 -9.37 -11.29
N ALA A 42 -4.21 -10.57 -11.01
CA ALA A 42 -4.81 -11.83 -11.42
C ALA A 42 -5.62 -12.43 -10.27
N VAL A 43 -6.84 -12.85 -10.54
CA VAL A 43 -7.64 -13.68 -9.64
C VAL A 43 -7.66 -15.10 -10.19
N ALA A 44 -7.22 -16.08 -9.40
CA ALA A 44 -7.08 -17.46 -9.86
C ALA A 44 -7.61 -18.48 -8.85
N SER A 45 -8.07 -19.62 -9.37
CA SER A 45 -8.50 -20.77 -8.60
C SER A 45 -7.62 -21.95 -9.00
N GLY A 46 -6.51 -22.12 -8.28
CA GLY A 46 -5.44 -23.05 -8.65
C GLY A 46 -4.88 -22.75 -10.06
N GLU A 47 -5.01 -23.74 -10.95
CA GLU A 47 -4.52 -23.71 -12.34
C GLU A 47 -5.42 -22.90 -13.29
N ARG A 48 -6.50 -22.29 -12.80
CA ARG A 48 -7.43 -21.52 -13.64
C ARG A 48 -7.39 -20.03 -13.31
N LEU A 49 -7.10 -19.20 -14.31
CA LEU A 49 -7.29 -17.76 -14.26
C LEU A 49 -8.79 -17.44 -14.38
N GLN A 50 -9.34 -16.72 -13.40
CA GLN A 50 -10.76 -16.32 -13.38
C GLN A 50 -10.94 -14.89 -13.84
N ALA A 51 -10.01 -14.01 -13.49
CA ALA A 51 -10.03 -12.61 -13.90
C ALA A 51 -8.62 -12.05 -13.95
N LEU A 52 -8.43 -11.08 -14.83
CA LEU A 52 -7.21 -10.29 -14.91
C LEU A 52 -7.60 -8.83 -15.07
N ALA A 53 -6.98 -7.93 -14.32
CA ALA A 53 -7.25 -6.50 -14.39
C ALA A 53 -5.96 -5.70 -14.34
N SER A 54 -5.98 -4.52 -14.93
CA SER A 54 -4.92 -3.52 -14.77
C SER A 54 -5.41 -2.41 -13.85
N THR A 55 -4.50 -1.78 -13.12
CA THR A 55 -4.85 -0.57 -12.34
C THR A 55 -5.09 0.66 -13.22
N ARG A 56 -4.87 0.57 -14.54
CA ARG A 56 -5.19 1.63 -15.52
C ARG A 56 -6.45 1.37 -16.33
N SER A 57 -6.77 0.10 -16.55
CA SER A 57 -7.86 -0.31 -17.44
C SER A 57 -8.59 -1.48 -16.81
N VAL A 58 -9.92 -1.44 -16.89
CA VAL A 58 -10.80 -2.54 -16.48
C VAL A 58 -10.46 -3.83 -17.23
N ALA A 59 -10.87 -4.95 -16.62
CA ALA A 59 -10.86 -6.34 -17.10
C ALA A 59 -10.11 -6.59 -18.43
N ILE A 60 -9.00 -7.30 -18.31
CA ILE A 60 -8.24 -7.85 -19.43
C ILE A 60 -8.85 -9.21 -19.76
N ASP A 61 -9.07 -9.47 -21.06
CA ASP A 61 -9.57 -10.76 -21.54
C ASP A 61 -8.61 -11.89 -21.13
N THR A 62 -9.16 -12.95 -20.56
CA THR A 62 -8.44 -14.09 -20.03
C THR A 62 -8.44 -15.29 -20.98
N THR A 63 -9.21 -15.26 -22.08
CA THR A 63 -9.52 -16.43 -22.93
C THR A 63 -8.26 -17.12 -23.48
N ASP A 64 -7.25 -16.35 -23.87
CA ASP A 64 -5.95 -16.86 -24.38
C ASP A 64 -4.77 -16.52 -23.46
N HIS A 65 -5.05 -16.23 -22.19
CA HIS A 65 -4.00 -15.91 -21.25
C HIS A 65 -3.37 -17.21 -20.72
N PRO A 66 -2.06 -17.45 -20.93
CA PRO A 66 -1.41 -18.61 -20.31
C PRO A 66 -1.53 -18.48 -18.79
N TRP A 67 -1.80 -19.57 -18.10
CA TRP A 67 -1.83 -19.64 -16.64
C TRP A 67 -1.58 -21.09 -16.21
N PRO A 68 -0.87 -21.35 -15.11
CA PRO A 68 -0.17 -20.41 -14.24
C PRO A 68 1.10 -19.82 -14.88
N LEU A 69 1.51 -18.65 -14.41
CA LEU A 69 2.79 -18.05 -14.77
C LEU A 69 3.42 -17.34 -13.58
N PRO A 70 4.76 -17.22 -13.53
CA PRO A 70 5.43 -16.38 -12.55
C PRO A 70 4.91 -14.92 -12.63
N LEU A 71 4.75 -14.27 -11.47
CA LEU A 71 4.25 -12.89 -11.41
C LEU A 71 5.15 -11.88 -12.11
N GLU A 72 6.46 -12.13 -12.14
CA GLU A 72 7.42 -11.35 -12.93
C GLU A 72 7.10 -11.41 -14.43
N GLU A 73 6.82 -12.59 -14.95
CA GLU A 73 6.46 -12.80 -16.35
C GLU A 73 5.09 -12.17 -16.65
N LEU A 74 4.16 -12.21 -15.68
CA LEU A 74 2.86 -11.53 -15.80
C LEU A 74 3.05 -10.03 -15.91
N ALA A 75 3.87 -9.43 -15.05
CA ALA A 75 4.21 -8.02 -15.11
C ALA A 75 4.87 -7.66 -16.44
N ALA A 76 5.85 -8.44 -16.89
CA ALA A 76 6.57 -8.21 -18.14
C ALA A 76 5.64 -8.28 -19.37
N ARG A 77 4.77 -9.29 -19.45
CA ARG A 77 3.82 -9.47 -20.57
C ARG A 77 2.88 -8.27 -20.72
N HIS A 78 2.46 -7.69 -19.61
CA HIS A 78 1.59 -6.51 -19.59
C HIS A 78 2.36 -5.19 -19.52
N ARG A 79 3.70 -5.22 -19.53
CA ARG A 79 4.56 -4.05 -19.30
C ARG A 79 4.14 -3.28 -18.04
N ALA A 80 3.78 -3.99 -16.98
CA ALA A 80 3.39 -3.43 -15.69
C ALA A 80 4.60 -3.31 -14.76
N ALA A 81 4.56 -2.38 -13.81
CA ALA A 81 5.61 -2.20 -12.82
C ALA A 81 5.53 -3.20 -11.67
N TRP A 82 4.38 -3.83 -11.49
CA TRP A 82 4.14 -4.83 -10.46
C TRP A 82 3.00 -5.74 -10.88
N ALA A 83 2.96 -6.93 -10.27
CA ALA A 83 1.88 -7.88 -10.45
C ALA A 83 1.48 -8.48 -9.11
N ALA A 84 0.19 -8.76 -8.95
CA ALA A 84 -0.34 -9.46 -7.80
C ALA A 84 -1.22 -10.63 -8.25
N ARG A 85 -1.17 -11.73 -7.49
CA ARG A 85 -2.11 -12.84 -7.60
C ARG A 85 -2.95 -12.90 -6.33
N LEU A 86 -4.25 -13.01 -6.53
CA LEU A 86 -5.24 -13.29 -5.50
C LEU A 86 -5.85 -14.65 -5.79
N SER A 87 -5.91 -15.52 -4.79
CA SER A 87 -6.73 -16.72 -4.88
C SER A 87 -8.22 -16.36 -4.86
N GLU A 88 -9.05 -17.19 -5.47
CA GLU A 88 -10.50 -17.06 -5.37
C GLU A 88 -10.95 -17.07 -3.90
N GLY A 89 -11.83 -16.14 -3.53
CA GLY A 89 -12.29 -15.98 -2.15
C GLY A 89 -11.32 -15.25 -1.21
N SER A 90 -10.11 -14.87 -1.66
CA SER A 90 -9.10 -14.25 -0.79
C SER A 90 -9.52 -12.86 -0.30
N LEU A 91 -10.29 -12.10 -1.11
CA LEU A 91 -10.82 -10.80 -0.72
C LEU A 91 -11.90 -10.92 0.37
N GLU A 92 -12.76 -11.93 0.29
CA GLU A 92 -13.73 -12.25 1.32
C GLU A 92 -13.04 -12.69 2.60
N ARG A 93 -11.97 -13.51 2.50
CA ARG A 93 -11.13 -13.88 3.66
C ARG A 93 -10.47 -12.66 4.30
N LEU A 94 -9.92 -11.74 3.49
CA LEU A 94 -9.37 -10.46 3.94
C LEU A 94 -10.43 -9.65 4.70
N ALA A 95 -11.59 -9.42 4.09
CA ALA A 95 -12.68 -8.64 4.66
C ALA A 95 -13.21 -9.26 5.96
N ASN A 96 -13.38 -10.58 6.00
CA ASN A 96 -13.84 -11.30 7.19
C ASN A 96 -12.84 -11.21 8.34
N ARG A 97 -11.53 -11.44 8.07
CA ARG A 97 -10.49 -11.31 9.09
C ARG A 97 -10.38 -9.88 9.59
N PHE A 98 -10.44 -8.91 8.67
CA PHE A 98 -10.37 -7.50 9.02
C PHE A 98 -11.56 -7.11 9.91
N GLY A 99 -12.78 -7.44 9.50
CA GLY A 99 -13.99 -7.21 10.29
C GLY A 99 -13.98 -7.89 11.66
N ALA A 100 -13.43 -9.11 11.75
CA ALA A 100 -13.35 -9.85 13.01
C ALA A 100 -12.33 -9.29 14.01
N ARG A 101 -11.30 -8.55 13.53
CA ARG A 101 -10.23 -7.99 14.35
C ARG A 101 -10.42 -6.51 14.68
N LEU A 102 -11.23 -5.82 13.89
CA LEU A 102 -11.60 -4.42 14.12
C LEU A 102 -12.33 -4.22 15.44
N ARG A 103 -11.91 -3.20 16.18
CA ARG A 103 -12.55 -2.71 17.41
C ARG A 103 -13.06 -1.29 17.21
N ARG A 104 -14.07 -0.90 17.99
CA ARG A 104 -14.65 0.45 17.90
C ARG A 104 -13.66 1.54 18.30
N GLU A 105 -12.76 1.20 19.20
CA GLU A 105 -11.70 2.06 19.71
C GLU A 105 -10.45 2.12 18.82
N ASP A 106 -10.41 1.37 17.72
CA ASP A 106 -9.25 1.37 16.82
C ASP A 106 -9.10 2.72 16.10
N THR A 107 -7.87 3.22 16.12
CA THR A 107 -7.46 4.40 15.35
C THR A 107 -7.24 4.03 13.88
N GLY A 108 -7.29 4.99 12.96
CA GLY A 108 -6.97 4.73 11.55
C GLY A 108 -5.59 4.11 11.33
N THR A 109 -4.60 4.44 12.17
CA THR A 109 -3.26 3.82 12.12
C THR A 109 -3.30 2.37 12.58
N SER A 110 -3.99 2.04 13.67
CA SER A 110 -4.10 0.64 14.12
C SER A 110 -4.88 -0.20 13.10
N GLN A 111 -5.92 0.35 12.48
CA GLN A 111 -6.65 -0.30 11.39
C GLN A 111 -5.76 -0.56 10.17
N LEU A 112 -4.93 0.41 9.76
CA LEU A 112 -3.99 0.24 8.66
C LEU A 112 -2.94 -0.84 8.96
N LEU A 113 -2.37 -0.83 10.17
CA LEU A 113 -1.37 -1.83 10.58
C LEU A 113 -1.99 -3.24 10.66
N GLU A 114 -3.24 -3.35 11.11
CA GLU A 114 -3.97 -4.63 11.12
C GLU A 114 -4.22 -5.14 9.69
N LEU A 115 -4.65 -4.25 8.77
CA LEU A 115 -4.84 -4.60 7.36
C LEU A 115 -3.54 -5.13 6.74
N LEU A 116 -2.41 -4.45 6.97
CA LEU A 116 -1.09 -4.91 6.51
C LEU A 116 -0.73 -6.26 7.13
N GLY A 117 -1.06 -6.48 8.40
CA GLY A 117 -0.87 -7.75 9.10
C GLY A 117 -1.62 -8.89 8.42
N ILE A 118 -2.90 -8.69 8.07
CA ILE A 118 -3.72 -9.70 7.41
C ILE A 118 -3.24 -9.97 5.99
N LEU A 119 -2.87 -8.94 5.21
CA LEU A 119 -2.29 -9.13 3.88
C LEU A 119 -1.03 -10.00 3.94
N ARG A 120 -0.18 -9.77 4.96
CA ARG A 120 1.02 -10.58 5.21
C ARG A 120 0.70 -12.05 5.54
N GLU A 121 -0.36 -12.29 6.30
CA GLU A 121 -0.84 -13.66 6.61
C GLU A 121 -1.34 -14.35 5.34
N LEU A 122 -2.20 -13.69 4.57
CA LEU A 122 -2.73 -14.24 3.31
C LEU A 122 -1.62 -14.56 2.32
N GLU A 123 -0.57 -13.74 2.25
CA GLU A 123 0.56 -14.04 1.37
C GLU A 123 1.37 -15.25 1.85
N ARG A 124 1.57 -15.39 3.17
CA ARG A 124 2.23 -16.59 3.74
C ARG A 124 1.42 -17.87 3.55
N GLU A 125 0.10 -17.74 3.51
CA GLU A 125 -0.82 -18.85 3.21
C GLU A 125 -0.91 -19.16 1.71
N GLY A 126 -0.25 -18.37 0.85
CA GLY A 126 -0.29 -18.54 -0.61
C GLY A 126 -1.58 -18.03 -1.26
N GLU A 127 -2.45 -17.36 -0.50
CA GLU A 127 -3.72 -16.78 -0.95
C GLU A 127 -3.54 -15.43 -1.65
N LEU A 128 -2.43 -14.77 -1.36
CA LEU A 128 -1.95 -13.56 -2.01
C LEU A 128 -0.51 -13.81 -2.46
N ALA A 129 -0.07 -13.16 -3.53
CA ALA A 129 1.34 -13.04 -3.85
C ALA A 129 1.56 -11.72 -4.58
N VAL A 130 2.65 -11.00 -4.26
CA VAL A 130 2.98 -9.71 -4.90
C VAL A 130 4.41 -9.72 -5.40
N TRP A 131 4.61 -9.24 -6.62
CA TRP A 131 5.92 -9.01 -7.23
C TRP A 131 6.05 -7.54 -7.65
N PRO A 132 7.23 -6.91 -7.49
CA PRO A 132 8.48 -7.46 -6.95
C PRO A 132 8.62 -7.36 -5.43
N TRP A 133 7.64 -6.77 -4.73
CA TRP A 133 7.73 -6.50 -3.29
C TRP A 133 6.76 -7.38 -2.49
N PRO A 134 7.20 -8.56 -2.03
CA PRO A 134 6.37 -9.41 -1.18
C PRO A 134 6.09 -8.70 0.15
N ILE A 135 4.82 -8.61 0.53
CA ILE A 135 4.34 -8.03 1.79
C ILE A 135 4.78 -8.90 2.98
N ALA A 136 4.92 -10.22 2.77
CA ALA A 136 5.45 -11.23 3.69
C ALA A 136 6.77 -10.81 4.37
N GLU A 137 7.60 -10.05 3.65
CA GLU A 137 8.93 -9.59 4.05
C GLU A 137 8.92 -8.21 4.72
N TRP A 138 7.79 -7.51 4.72
CA TRP A 138 7.74 -6.15 5.25
C TRP A 138 7.86 -6.16 6.79
N PRO A 139 8.76 -5.34 7.36
CA PRO A 139 8.80 -5.12 8.79
C PRO A 139 7.64 -4.22 9.19
N ILE A 140 6.47 -4.81 9.46
CA ILE A 140 5.29 -4.06 9.90
C ILE A 140 5.60 -3.42 11.26
N PRO A 141 5.66 -2.07 11.36
CA PRO A 141 6.00 -1.40 12.61
C PRO A 141 4.87 -1.53 13.62
N THR A 142 5.21 -1.38 14.90
CA THR A 142 4.17 -1.25 15.95
C THR A 142 3.55 0.14 15.88
N GLU A 143 2.30 0.27 16.34
CA GLU A 143 1.64 1.58 16.43
C GLU A 143 2.47 2.59 17.23
N ARG A 144 3.09 2.13 18.33
CA ARG A 144 3.99 2.97 19.14
C ARG A 144 5.22 3.45 18.37
N ALA A 145 5.78 2.64 17.48
CA ALA A 145 6.90 3.04 16.64
C ALA A 145 6.47 4.09 15.61
N VAL A 146 5.28 3.93 15.01
CA VAL A 146 4.71 4.93 14.07
C VAL A 146 4.46 6.25 14.78
N VAL A 147 3.82 6.23 15.95
CA VAL A 147 3.55 7.43 16.76
C VAL A 147 4.84 8.14 17.12
N ARG A 148 5.85 7.40 17.62
CA ARG A 148 7.17 7.99 17.95
C ARG A 148 7.85 8.62 16.74
N ALA A 149 7.78 7.99 15.57
CA ALA A 149 8.35 8.54 14.35
C ALA A 149 7.65 9.86 13.96
N LEU A 150 6.32 9.91 14.07
CA LEU A 150 5.55 11.12 13.78
C LEU A 150 5.80 12.22 14.82
N ASP A 151 5.83 11.91 16.11
CA ASP A 151 6.17 12.89 17.17
C ASP A 151 7.60 13.43 17.01
N ALA A 152 8.54 12.62 16.48
CA ALA A 152 9.90 13.06 16.19
C ALA A 152 9.96 13.99 14.95
N LEU A 153 9.12 13.76 13.95
CA LEU A 153 9.01 14.59 12.76
C LEU A 153 8.24 15.90 13.02
N CYS A 154 7.25 15.84 13.90
CA CYS A 154 6.38 16.94 14.26
C CYS A 154 6.13 16.90 15.77
N PRO A 155 6.94 17.61 16.58
CA PRO A 155 6.69 17.70 18.01
C PRO A 155 5.31 18.31 18.32
N PRO A 156 4.79 18.15 19.55
CA PRO A 156 3.58 18.85 19.99
C PRO A 156 3.70 20.36 19.75
N ASP A 157 2.60 21.02 19.38
CA ASP A 157 2.52 22.45 19.04
C ASP A 157 3.29 22.87 17.78
N HIS A 158 3.77 21.92 16.99
CA HIS A 158 4.44 22.18 15.71
C HIS A 158 3.59 21.69 14.53
N VAL A 159 3.90 22.22 13.36
CA VAL A 159 3.34 21.79 12.08
C VAL A 159 4.49 21.33 11.21
N ALA A 160 4.44 20.10 10.76
CA ALA A 160 5.36 19.61 9.75
C ALA A 160 4.69 19.77 8.37
N LEU A 161 5.30 20.57 7.51
CA LEU A 161 4.91 20.68 6.11
C LEU A 161 5.80 19.74 5.31
N LEU A 162 5.19 18.83 4.58
CA LEU A 162 5.85 17.95 3.65
C LEU A 162 5.66 18.47 2.22
N GLY A 163 6.71 19.06 1.67
CA GLY A 163 6.73 19.55 0.29
C GLY A 163 7.42 18.56 -0.64
N VAL A 164 6.74 18.13 -1.71
CA VAL A 164 7.38 17.39 -2.80
C VAL A 164 7.78 18.37 -3.90
N PHE A 165 9.08 18.40 -4.21
CA PHE A 165 9.65 19.28 -5.24
C PHE A 165 9.96 18.49 -6.51
N HIS A 166 9.68 19.07 -7.68
CA HIS A 166 10.06 18.50 -8.98
C HIS A 166 10.65 19.61 -9.86
N GLY A 167 11.89 19.44 -10.33
CA GLY A 167 12.55 20.43 -11.19
C GLY A 167 12.86 21.77 -10.51
N GLY A 168 12.85 21.85 -9.18
CA GLY A 168 13.03 23.08 -8.42
C GLY A 168 11.73 23.75 -7.96
N ASP A 169 10.59 23.32 -8.51
CA ASP A 169 9.27 23.85 -8.15
C ASP A 169 8.57 22.97 -7.11
N LEU A 170 7.90 23.60 -6.14
CA LEU A 170 7.05 22.91 -5.17
C LEU A 170 5.80 22.40 -5.90
N ASN A 171 5.70 21.08 -6.05
CA ASN A 171 4.64 20.45 -6.84
C ASN A 171 3.48 19.95 -5.95
N THR A 172 3.70 19.79 -4.64
CA THR A 172 2.67 19.37 -3.67
C THR A 172 3.01 19.87 -2.26
N PRO A 173 2.13 20.66 -1.58
CA PRO A 173 2.21 20.90 -0.15
C PRO A 173 1.28 19.93 0.62
N ALA A 174 1.84 18.94 1.29
CA ALA A 174 1.13 18.20 2.34
C ALA A 174 1.42 18.85 3.71
N SER A 175 0.42 18.94 4.58
CA SER A 175 0.58 19.49 5.93
C SER A 175 0.16 18.48 6.99
N LEU A 176 1.10 18.15 7.88
CA LEU A 176 0.86 17.39 9.09
C LEU A 176 0.76 18.39 10.26
N TYR A 177 -0.41 18.47 10.87
CA TYR A 177 -0.68 19.41 11.96
C TYR A 177 -0.88 18.65 13.26
N GLN A 178 -0.14 19.00 14.32
CA GLN A 178 -0.34 18.48 15.66
C GLN A 178 -0.91 19.59 16.56
N PHE A 179 -2.22 19.54 16.84
CA PHE A 179 -2.91 20.48 17.71
C PHE A 179 -2.35 20.44 19.15
N PRO A 180 -2.45 21.55 19.91
CA PRO A 180 -2.13 21.55 21.33
C PRO A 180 -3.08 20.61 22.09
N THR A 181 -2.55 19.74 22.94
CA THR A 181 -3.37 19.07 23.95
C THR A 181 -3.58 20.06 25.09
N HIS A 182 -4.65 20.85 25.05
CA HIS A 182 -5.03 21.66 26.22
C HIS A 182 -5.33 20.71 27.40
N ARG A 183 -4.42 20.68 28.38
CA ARG A 183 -4.70 20.13 29.71
C ARG A 183 -5.71 21.07 30.39
N THR A 184 -6.95 20.62 30.53
CA THR A 184 -7.83 21.06 31.63
C THR A 184 -7.66 20.13 32.82
#